data_AF-A0A958ZRY2-F1
#
_entry.id   AF-A0A958ZRY2-F1
#
_cell.length_a   1.000
_cell.length_b   1.000
_cell.length_c   1.000
_cell.angle_alpha   90.00
_cell.angle_beta   90.00
_cell.angle_gamma   90.00
#
_symmetry.space_group_name_H-M   'P 1'
#
loop_
_entity.id
_entity.type
_entity.pdbx_description
1 polymer ?
#
loop_
_entity_poly.entity_id
_entity_poly.type
_entity_poly.pdbx_seq_one_letter_code
_entity_poly.pdbx_strand_id
1 'polypeptide(L)'
;MKKIYFTLLLVFSCSLVFAQNTKQQAKLDQKAKEMEAKVIEWRRHFHQYPELSNREFKTGKMIADHLKSLGMEVRYPVAKTGAVGILRTGKPGPTIALRADIDGLPVVERNSLPFASKEKSTYLGQDVGVMHACGHDTHI
;
A
#
# COMPACT_ATOMS: atom_id res chain seq x y z
N MET A 1 -9.73 54.69 -11.72
CA MET A 1 -9.16 54.40 -10.38
C MET A 1 -9.89 53.28 -9.63
N LYS A 2 -11.24 53.27 -9.52
CA LYS A 2 -11.98 52.21 -8.80
C LYS A 2 -11.82 50.77 -9.36
N LYS A 3 -11.59 50.61 -10.67
CA LYS A 3 -11.39 49.28 -11.30
C LYS A 3 -10.03 48.63 -10.98
N ILE A 4 -9.00 49.42 -10.70
CA ILE A 4 -7.64 48.91 -10.37
C ILE A 4 -7.61 48.34 -8.94
N TYR A 5 -8.33 48.97 -8.00
CA TYR A 5 -8.47 48.46 -6.64
C TYR A 5 -9.26 47.15 -6.57
N PHE A 6 -10.23 46.94 -7.48
CA PHE A 6 -11.01 45.70 -7.54
C PHE A 6 -10.19 44.52 -8.07
N THR A 7 -9.29 44.77 -9.04
CA THR A 7 -8.37 43.74 -9.56
C THR A 7 -7.25 43.39 -8.55
N LEU A 8 -6.74 44.36 -7.79
CA LEU A 8 -5.75 44.10 -6.73
C LEU A 8 -6.32 43.30 -5.55
N LEU A 9 -7.61 43.50 -5.21
CA LEU A 9 -8.27 42.71 -4.15
C LEU A 9 -8.47 41.24 -4.55
N LEU A 10 -8.66 40.96 -5.85
CA LEU A 10 -8.87 39.61 -6.37
C LEU A 10 -7.57 38.79 -6.48
N VAL A 11 -6.43 39.46 -6.65
CA VAL A 11 -5.12 38.77 -6.70
C VAL A 11 -4.63 38.42 -5.29
N PHE A 12 -4.98 39.21 -4.28
CA PHE A 12 -4.59 38.95 -2.88
C PHE A 12 -5.37 37.79 -2.23
N SER A 13 -6.58 37.49 -2.70
CA SER A 13 -7.38 36.36 -2.19
C SER A 13 -6.96 35.00 -2.77
N CYS A 14 -6.18 34.97 -3.84
CA CYS A 14 -5.79 33.73 -4.53
C CYS A 14 -4.47 33.13 -4.00
N SER A 15 -3.72 33.84 -3.16
CA SER A 15 -2.39 33.42 -2.70
C SER A 15 -2.39 32.51 -1.47
N LEU A 16 -3.55 32.28 -0.83
CA LEU A 16 -3.64 31.55 0.46
C LEU A 16 -4.02 30.07 0.33
N VAL A 17 -4.21 29.54 -0.88
CA VAL A 17 -4.74 28.18 -1.08
C VAL A 17 -3.66 27.08 -1.11
N PHE A 18 -2.37 27.43 -1.05
CA PHE A 18 -1.26 26.47 -1.07
C PHE A 18 -0.42 26.41 0.20
N ALA A 19 -1.03 26.56 1.38
CA ALA A 19 -0.37 26.20 2.61
C ALA A 19 -0.52 24.68 2.84
N GLN A 20 0.37 23.88 2.27
CA GLN A 20 0.69 22.60 2.89
C GLN A 20 1.01 22.89 4.36
N ASN A 21 0.18 22.37 5.27
CA ASN A 21 0.35 22.58 6.70
C ASN A 21 1.66 21.92 7.14
N THR A 22 2.75 22.69 7.16
CA THR A 22 4.13 22.21 7.40
C THR A 22 4.25 21.45 8.72
N LYS A 23 3.46 21.84 9.73
CA LYS A 23 3.37 21.14 11.02
C LYS A 23 2.71 19.76 10.87
N GLN A 24 1.68 19.64 10.04
CA GLN A 24 1.05 18.36 9.73
C GLN A 24 1.98 17.46 8.89
N GLN A 25 2.70 18.04 7.93
CA GLN A 25 3.71 17.31 7.15
C GLN A 25 4.80 16.73 8.06
N ALA A 26 5.42 17.54 8.91
CA ALA A 26 6.45 17.08 9.84
C ALA A 26 5.95 15.96 10.77
N LYS A 27 4.68 16.02 11.20
CA LYS A 27 4.06 14.96 11.99
C LYS A 27 3.88 13.66 11.20
N LEU A 28 3.49 13.74 9.93
CA LEU A 28 3.36 12.58 9.04
C LEU A 28 4.72 11.94 8.76
N ASP A 29 5.74 12.75 8.48
CA ASP A 29 7.11 12.27 8.23
C ASP A 29 7.67 11.54 9.45
N GLN A 30 7.45 12.09 10.65
CA GLN A 30 7.84 11.44 11.90
C GLN A 30 7.13 10.08 12.09
N LYS A 31 5.82 10.02 11.81
CA LYS A 31 5.06 8.76 11.87
C LYS A 31 5.50 7.74 10.83
N ALA A 32 5.84 8.18 9.62
CA ALA A 32 6.38 7.30 8.59
C ALA A 32 7.72 6.70 9.05
N LYS A 33 8.59 7.53 9.63
CA LYS A 33 9.88 7.08 10.18
C LYS A 33 9.72 6.08 11.33
N GLU A 34 8.74 6.28 12.22
CA GLU A 34 8.41 5.33 13.29
C GLU A 34 7.95 3.96 12.75
N MET A 35 7.33 3.94 11.57
CA MET A 35 6.81 2.72 10.93
C MET A 35 7.83 2.03 10.02
N GLU A 36 8.89 2.71 9.60
CA GLU A 36 9.85 2.25 8.58
C GLU A 36 10.38 0.85 8.86
N ALA A 37 10.84 0.59 10.09
CA ALA A 37 11.39 -0.71 10.47
C ALA A 37 10.37 -1.85 10.27
N LYS A 38 9.09 -1.58 10.60
CA LYS A 38 8.00 -2.54 10.47
C LYS A 38 7.62 -2.78 9.01
N VAL A 39 7.61 -1.72 8.19
CA VAL A 39 7.37 -1.84 6.73
C VAL A 39 8.48 -2.66 6.06
N ILE A 40 9.75 -2.44 6.45
CA ILE A 40 10.87 -3.25 5.95
C ILE A 40 10.72 -4.72 6.36
N GLU A 41 10.30 -4.99 7.60
CA GLU A 41 10.03 -6.34 8.08
C GLU A 41 8.93 -7.02 7.27
N TRP A 42 7.78 -6.36 7.08
CA TRP A 42 6.68 -6.87 6.25
C TRP A 42 7.10 -7.12 4.81
N ARG A 43 7.76 -6.13 4.18
CA ARG A 43 8.26 -6.28 2.81
C ARG A 43 9.17 -7.48 2.67
N ARG A 44 10.11 -7.69 3.60
CA ARG A 44 11.00 -8.86 3.59
C ARG A 44 10.26 -10.16 3.83
N HIS A 45 9.25 -10.17 4.72
CA HIS A 45 8.39 -11.33 4.93
C HIS A 45 7.65 -11.72 3.65
N PHE A 46 6.96 -10.77 3.00
CA PHE A 46 6.25 -11.04 1.75
C PHE A 46 7.20 -11.42 0.62
N HIS A 47 8.38 -10.80 0.53
CA HIS A 47 9.42 -11.20 -0.43
C HIS A 47 9.85 -12.66 -0.27
N GLN A 48 9.99 -13.13 0.98
CA GLN A 48 10.45 -14.47 1.31
C GLN A 48 9.37 -15.54 1.08
N TYR A 49 8.09 -15.17 1.20
CA TYR A 49 6.94 -16.07 1.07
C TYR A 49 5.97 -15.61 -0.03
N PRO A 50 6.43 -15.48 -1.29
CA PRO A 50 5.58 -15.03 -2.38
C PRO A 50 4.62 -16.13 -2.81
N GLU A 51 3.43 -15.75 -3.26
CA GLU A 51 2.41 -16.66 -3.78
C GLU A 51 2.03 -16.24 -5.21
N LEU A 52 1.75 -17.20 -6.09
CA LEU A 52 1.36 -16.90 -7.48
C LEU A 52 -0.01 -16.20 -7.56
N SER A 53 -0.23 -15.49 -8.67
CA SER A 53 -1.50 -14.84 -8.96
C SER A 53 -2.70 -15.78 -8.76
N ASN A 54 -3.75 -15.28 -8.10
CA ASN A 54 -4.96 -16.01 -7.69
C ASN A 54 -4.74 -17.19 -6.71
N ARG A 55 -3.56 -17.27 -6.10
CA ARG A 55 -3.15 -18.32 -5.14
C ARG A 55 -2.51 -17.73 -3.87
N GLU A 56 -2.69 -16.44 -3.65
CA GLU A 56 -2.18 -15.62 -2.55
C GLU A 56 -2.98 -15.80 -1.25
N PHE A 57 -3.23 -17.06 -0.86
CA PHE A 57 -4.10 -17.37 0.27
C PHE A 57 -3.51 -16.94 1.60
N LYS A 58 -2.21 -17.16 1.82
CA LYS A 58 -1.51 -16.77 3.05
C LYS A 58 -1.35 -15.26 3.11
N THR A 59 -0.93 -14.64 2.02
CA THR A 59 -0.73 -13.19 1.92
C THR A 59 -2.04 -12.43 2.09
N GLY A 60 -3.08 -12.81 1.35
CA GLY A 60 -4.41 -12.20 1.47
C GLY A 60 -5.00 -12.35 2.88
N LYS A 61 -4.82 -13.51 3.52
CA LYS A 61 -5.24 -13.74 4.90
C LYS A 61 -4.49 -12.85 5.89
N MET A 62 -3.17 -12.75 5.77
CA MET A 62 -2.35 -11.91 6.65
C MET A 62 -2.77 -10.44 6.55
N ILE A 63 -3.00 -9.93 5.34
CA ILE A 63 -3.50 -8.57 5.11
C ILE A 63 -4.87 -8.38 5.76
N ALA A 64 -5.81 -9.29 5.52
CA ALA A 64 -7.16 -9.20 6.09
C ALA A 64 -7.14 -9.22 7.64
N ASP A 65 -6.34 -10.09 8.24
CA ASP A 65 -6.18 -10.17 9.70
C ASP A 65 -5.52 -8.90 10.26
N HIS A 66 -4.53 -8.34 9.57
CA HIS A 66 -3.92 -7.09 9.97
C HIS A 66 -4.91 -5.92 9.92
N LEU A 67 -5.67 -5.77 8.83
CA LEU A 67 -6.71 -4.73 8.70
C LEU A 67 -7.78 -4.87 9.80
N LYS A 68 -8.19 -6.10 10.16
CA LYS A 68 -9.09 -6.35 11.29
C LYS A 68 -8.49 -5.90 12.62
N SER A 69 -7.20 -6.18 12.83
CA SER A 69 -6.49 -5.77 14.05
C SER A 69 -6.42 -4.25 14.24
N LEU A 70 -6.54 -3.49 13.14
CA LEU A 70 -6.61 -2.02 13.14
C LEU A 70 -8.04 -1.48 13.39
N GLY A 71 -9.03 -2.36 13.56
CA GLY A 71 -10.43 -2.00 13.81
C GLY A 71 -11.21 -1.59 12.55
N MET A 72 -10.75 -1.97 11.36
CA MET A 72 -11.44 -1.68 10.09
C MET A 72 -12.58 -2.69 9.82
N GLU A 73 -13.60 -2.26 9.07
CA GLU A 73 -14.53 -3.20 8.43
C GLU A 73 -13.76 -3.93 7.31
N VAL A 74 -13.68 -5.25 7.36
CA VAL A 74 -12.89 -6.05 6.40
C VAL A 74 -13.78 -6.99 5.60
N ARG A 75 -13.64 -6.94 4.27
CA ARG A 75 -14.22 -7.90 3.34
C ARG A 75 -13.12 -8.82 2.83
N TYR A 76 -13.23 -10.10 3.14
CA TYR A 76 -12.29 -11.14 2.72
C TYR A 76 -12.99 -12.52 2.76
N PRO A 77 -12.79 -13.40 1.76
CA PRO A 77 -12.05 -13.14 0.52
C PRO A 77 -12.87 -12.34 -0.51
N VAL A 78 -12.18 -11.56 -1.34
CA VAL A 78 -12.73 -10.89 -2.54
C VAL A 78 -11.96 -11.41 -3.76
N ALA A 79 -12.67 -11.85 -4.81
CA ALA A 79 -12.06 -12.39 -6.03
C ALA A 79 -10.94 -13.42 -5.75
N LYS A 80 -11.25 -14.42 -4.90
CA LYS A 80 -10.37 -15.49 -4.37
C LYS A 80 -9.48 -15.10 -3.19
N THR A 81 -8.62 -14.10 -3.34
CA THR A 81 -7.53 -13.81 -2.37
C THR A 81 -7.45 -12.36 -1.93
N GLY A 82 -8.18 -11.45 -2.61
CA GLY A 82 -8.19 -10.03 -2.30
C GLY A 82 -8.80 -9.72 -0.92
N ALA A 83 -8.23 -8.71 -0.26
CA ALA A 83 -8.74 -8.15 0.98
C ALA A 83 -9.10 -6.67 0.78
N VAL A 84 -10.25 -6.26 1.30
CA VAL A 84 -10.68 -4.84 1.27
C VAL A 84 -10.95 -4.37 2.70
N GLY A 85 -10.17 -3.39 3.16
CA GLY A 85 -10.37 -2.71 4.43
C GLY A 85 -11.09 -1.38 4.24
N ILE A 86 -12.14 -1.14 5.01
CA ILE A 86 -12.96 0.08 4.96
C ILE A 86 -12.81 0.81 6.30
N LEU A 87 -12.15 1.97 6.27
CA LEU A 87 -12.05 2.88 7.42
C LEU A 87 -13.18 3.90 7.35
N ARG A 88 -14.20 3.74 8.21
CA ARG A 88 -15.27 4.72 8.36
C ARG A 88 -14.89 5.73 9.43
N THR A 89 -14.77 7.00 9.05
CA THR A 89 -14.38 8.07 9.99
C THR A 89 -15.56 8.64 10.78
N GLY A 90 -16.80 8.35 10.37
CA GLY A 90 -18.02 8.93 10.93
C GLY A 90 -18.20 10.43 10.65
N LYS A 91 -17.35 11.02 9.80
CA LYS A 91 -17.38 12.45 9.45
C LYS A 91 -17.74 12.63 7.97
N PRO A 92 -18.49 13.70 7.60
CA PRO A 92 -18.74 14.01 6.20
C PRO A 92 -17.42 14.33 5.49
N GLY A 93 -17.28 13.90 4.25
CA GLY A 93 -16.09 14.13 3.45
C GLY A 93 -16.00 13.23 2.20
N PRO A 94 -14.97 13.43 1.37
CA PRO A 94 -14.74 12.60 0.19
C PRO A 94 -14.35 11.16 0.58
N THR A 95 -14.58 10.22 -0.34
CA THR A 95 -14.10 8.84 -0.23
C THR A 95 -12.85 8.65 -1.09
N ILE A 96 -11.82 8.03 -0.53
CA ILE A 96 -10.54 7.75 -1.21
C ILE A 96 -10.31 6.23 -1.22
N ALA A 97 -9.88 5.69 -2.36
CA ALA A 97 -9.45 4.30 -2.49
C ALA A 97 -7.93 4.25 -2.68
N LEU A 98 -7.27 3.38 -1.91
CA LEU A 98 -5.87 3.01 -2.07
C LEU A 98 -5.80 1.54 -2.50
N ARG A 99 -4.87 1.20 -3.39
CA ARG A 99 -4.73 -0.14 -3.95
C ARG A 99 -3.27 -0.55 -4.03
N ALA A 100 -2.99 -1.78 -3.61
CA ALA A 100 -1.73 -2.49 -3.79
C ALA A 100 -2.03 -3.89 -4.37
N ASP A 101 -1.27 -4.32 -5.37
CA ASP A 101 -1.19 -5.73 -5.79
C ASP A 101 -0.31 -6.53 -4.83
N ILE A 102 -0.51 -7.85 -4.83
CA ILE A 102 0.06 -8.74 -3.81
C ILE A 102 0.69 -10.01 -4.38
N ASP A 103 0.66 -10.22 -5.69
CA ASP A 103 1.06 -11.48 -6.31
C ASP A 103 2.54 -11.54 -6.67
N GLY A 104 3.10 -12.75 -6.57
CA GLY A 104 4.40 -13.13 -7.10
C GLY A 104 4.31 -13.70 -8.52
N LEU A 105 5.47 -13.83 -9.15
CA LEU A 105 5.63 -14.34 -10.51
C LEU A 105 6.30 -15.73 -10.52
N PRO A 106 6.05 -16.56 -11.56
CA PRO A 106 6.66 -17.89 -11.72
C PRO A 106 8.13 -17.79 -12.18
N VAL A 107 8.97 -17.17 -11.36
CA VAL A 107 10.38 -16.90 -11.62
C VAL A 107 11.21 -17.40 -10.44
N VAL A 108 12.30 -18.12 -10.73
CA VAL A 108 13.27 -18.52 -9.71
C VAL A 108 14.11 -17.31 -9.33
N GLU A 109 14.11 -16.95 -8.06
CA GLU A 109 14.94 -15.90 -7.51
C GLU A 109 16.43 -16.30 -7.55
N ARG A 110 17.28 -15.38 -8.01
CA ARG A 110 18.73 -15.62 -8.22
C ARG A 110 19.64 -14.75 -7.36
N ASN A 111 19.05 -13.90 -6.54
CA ASN A 111 19.84 -13.03 -5.66
C ASN A 111 20.33 -13.82 -4.44
N SER A 112 21.31 -13.24 -3.74
CA SER A 112 21.91 -13.82 -2.54
C SER A 112 21.41 -13.08 -1.28
N LEU A 113 20.12 -12.77 -1.21
CA LEU A 113 19.53 -12.05 -0.09
C LEU A 113 19.19 -13.02 1.06
N PRO A 114 19.32 -12.61 2.34
CA PRO A 114 18.93 -13.45 3.47
C PRO A 114 17.45 -13.85 3.49
N PHE A 115 16.61 -13.05 2.82
CA PHE A 115 15.16 -13.21 2.70
C PHE A 115 14.75 -13.59 1.27
N ALA A 116 15.68 -14.09 0.44
CA ALA A 116 15.35 -14.57 -0.89
C ALA A 116 14.30 -15.70 -0.81
N SER A 117 13.31 -15.66 -1.70
CA SER A 117 12.29 -16.69 -1.80
C SER A 117 12.89 -18.05 -2.10
N LYS A 118 12.31 -19.06 -1.45
CA LYS A 118 12.55 -20.48 -1.72
C LYS A 118 11.26 -21.19 -2.11
N GLU A 119 10.17 -20.44 -2.26
CA GLU A 119 8.85 -20.97 -2.61
C GLU A 119 8.86 -21.55 -4.02
N LYS A 120 8.13 -22.64 -4.18
CA LYS A 120 7.95 -23.34 -5.46
C LYS A 120 6.47 -23.60 -5.68
N SER A 121 6.07 -23.63 -6.95
CA SER A 121 4.70 -23.94 -7.35
C SER A 121 4.70 -24.55 -8.75
N THR A 122 3.53 -25.00 -9.21
CA THR A 122 3.33 -25.41 -10.60
C THR A 122 2.68 -24.28 -11.41
N TYR A 123 3.25 -23.98 -12.58
CA TYR A 123 2.71 -23.03 -13.55
C TYR A 123 2.78 -23.63 -14.95
N LEU A 124 1.64 -23.67 -15.66
CA LEU A 124 1.53 -24.30 -16.99
C LEU A 124 2.09 -25.74 -17.04
N GLY A 125 1.87 -26.51 -15.97
CA GLY A 125 2.33 -27.90 -15.86
C GLY A 125 3.82 -28.08 -15.58
N GLN A 126 4.56 -27.00 -15.32
CA GLN A 126 5.99 -27.03 -14.99
C GLN A 126 6.21 -26.62 -13.53
N ASP A 127 7.19 -27.26 -12.88
CA ASP A 127 7.67 -26.83 -11.57
C ASP A 127 8.51 -25.57 -11.73
N VAL A 128 8.12 -24.51 -11.02
CA VAL A 128 8.74 -23.18 -11.07
C VAL A 128 9.02 -22.67 -9.67
N GLY A 129 10.03 -21.81 -9.53
CA GLY A 129 10.17 -20.95 -8.35
C GLY A 129 9.10 -19.85 -8.37
N VAL A 130 8.87 -19.25 -7.20
CA VAL A 130 8.00 -18.09 -7.06
C VAL A 130 8.78 -16.93 -6.46
N MET A 131 8.65 -15.74 -7.03
CA MET A 131 9.39 -14.55 -6.61
C MET A 131 8.52 -13.29 -6.77
N HIS A 132 8.61 -12.35 -5.83
CA HIS A 132 8.16 -10.97 -6.07
C HIS A 132 9.15 -10.21 -6.98
N ALA A 133 9.21 -10.58 -8.25
CA ALA A 133 10.12 -9.98 -9.23
C ALA A 133 9.66 -8.60 -9.75
N CYS A 134 8.41 -8.19 -9.45
CA CYS A 134 7.82 -6.91 -9.84
C CYS A 134 7.72 -5.90 -8.67
N GLY A 135 8.13 -6.30 -7.45
CA GLY A 135 8.08 -5.42 -6.28
C GLY A 135 6.71 -5.31 -5.59
N HIS A 136 5.75 -6.20 -5.87
CA HIS A 136 4.43 -6.16 -5.20
C HIS A 136 4.54 -6.33 -3.67
N ASP A 137 5.55 -7.04 -3.18
CA ASP A 137 5.93 -7.07 -1.76
C ASP A 137 6.25 -5.70 -1.15
N THR A 138 6.65 -4.72 -1.97
CA THR A 138 6.93 -3.34 -1.54
C THR A 138 5.67 -2.47 -1.54
N HIS A 139 4.63 -2.86 -2.27
CA HIS A 139 3.36 -2.14 -2.28
C HIS A 139 2.49 -2.46 -1.05
N ILE A 140 2.73 -3.63 -0.41
CA ILE A 140 2.04 -4.13 0.78
C ILE A 140 2.61 -3.50 2.06
#